data_AF-A0A2V6PRJ7-F1
#
_entry.id   AF-A0A2V6PRJ7-F1
#
_cell.length_a   1.000
_cell.length_b   1.000
_cell.length_c   1.000
_cell.angle_alpha   90.00
_cell.angle_beta   90.00
_cell.angle_gamma   90.00
#
_symmetry.space_group_name_H-M   'P 1'
#
loop_
_entity.id
_entity.type
_entity.pdbx_description
1 polymer ?
#
loop_
_entity_poly.entity_id
_entity_poly.type
_entity_poly.pdbx_seq_one_letter_code
_entity_poly.pdbx_strand_id
1 'polypeptide(L)'
;MSSDDDRDVEAAAAAVIGPKLAGHLQLCERSFLVMSKALMALPERTIKDTPQACRVCAGLLIKISNDLRTVALLALRGYPVQAATLTSSLYESAVTIGYIADDNALAEAWIAHGGQDPLKPFRGVWEMTKQAVTRLSLPDSEVQTETLYRHYTQLCWAKHGNSAFLLDQTFQRIAGGVEGSNGPSTSDAALRASSFALEQAVRLVFLACAVFVQHHVPRSAQPPLVAEVNTIGAERQRFFNTDSIDRWAFEPVFSVRHALR
;
A
#
# COMPACT_ATOMS: atom_id res chain seq x y z
N MET A 1 -18.67 -27.53 1.46
CA MET A 1 -19.33 -26.25 1.74
C MET A 1 -20.00 -25.78 0.46
N SER A 2 -21.26 -25.37 0.52
CA SER A 2 -21.93 -24.74 -0.63
C SER A 2 -21.41 -23.31 -0.78
N SER A 3 -21.48 -22.74 -1.98
CA SER A 3 -21.04 -21.36 -2.27
C SER A 3 -21.79 -20.27 -1.48
N ASP A 4 -22.88 -20.62 -0.82
CA ASP A 4 -23.66 -19.72 0.03
C ASP A 4 -23.07 -19.65 1.44
N ASP A 5 -22.47 -20.74 1.93
CA ASP A 5 -21.81 -20.83 3.25
C ASP A 5 -20.59 -19.88 3.32
N ASP A 6 -19.81 -19.79 2.23
CA ASP A 6 -18.61 -18.93 2.15
C ASP A 6 -18.92 -17.42 2.23
N ARG A 7 -20.05 -16.99 1.62
CA ARG A 7 -20.45 -15.57 1.64
C ARG A 7 -20.86 -15.13 3.04
N ASP A 8 -21.42 -16.04 3.81
CA ASP A 8 -21.83 -15.79 5.18
C ASP A 8 -20.63 -15.59 6.11
N VAL A 9 -19.53 -16.34 5.91
CA VAL A 9 -18.29 -16.18 6.70
C VAL A 9 -17.61 -14.83 6.44
N GLU A 10 -17.52 -14.42 5.16
CA GLU A 10 -16.94 -13.12 4.78
C GLU A 10 -17.78 -11.92 5.26
N ALA A 11 -19.10 -12.07 5.30
CA ALA A 11 -19.99 -11.05 5.85
C ALA A 11 -19.84 -10.95 7.38
N ALA A 12 -19.75 -12.10 8.07
CA ALA A 12 -19.52 -12.13 9.51
C ALA A 12 -18.16 -11.50 9.88
N ALA A 13 -17.10 -11.81 9.13
CA ALA A 13 -15.79 -11.18 9.33
C ALA A 13 -15.85 -9.66 9.16
N ALA A 14 -16.51 -9.17 8.11
CA ALA A 14 -16.68 -7.74 7.86
C ALA A 14 -17.46 -7.03 8.98
N ALA A 15 -18.47 -7.67 9.57
CA ALA A 15 -19.22 -7.11 10.69
C ALA A 15 -18.35 -6.92 11.95
N VAL A 16 -17.36 -7.79 12.16
CA VAL A 16 -16.41 -7.69 13.29
C VAL A 16 -15.28 -6.71 13.00
N ILE A 17 -14.69 -6.79 11.80
CA ILE A 17 -13.51 -6.01 11.42
C ILE A 17 -13.86 -4.54 11.11
N GLY A 18 -15.01 -4.32 10.46
CA GLY A 18 -15.44 -3.00 9.99
C GLY A 18 -15.37 -1.91 11.06
N PRO A 19 -16.02 -2.09 12.24
CA PRO A 19 -15.94 -1.11 13.32
C PRO A 19 -14.51 -0.89 13.83
N LYS A 20 -13.68 -1.93 13.88
CA LYS A 20 -12.29 -1.86 14.38
C LYS A 20 -11.34 -1.15 13.42
N LEU A 21 -11.60 -1.21 12.11
CA LEU A 21 -10.78 -0.58 11.07
C LEU A 21 -11.48 0.61 10.39
N ALA A 22 -12.54 1.15 11.00
CA ALA A 22 -13.36 2.19 10.37
C ALA A 22 -12.54 3.42 9.95
N GLY A 23 -11.63 3.89 10.81
CA GLY A 23 -10.75 5.02 10.51
C GLY A 23 -9.79 4.74 9.35
N HIS A 24 -9.18 3.54 9.30
CA HIS A 24 -8.32 3.12 8.19
C HIS A 24 -9.08 3.06 6.87
N LEU A 25 -10.30 2.51 6.88
CA LEU A 25 -11.15 2.39 5.70
C LEU A 25 -11.60 3.77 5.18
N GLN A 26 -11.97 4.69 6.08
CA GLN A 26 -12.31 6.07 5.73
C GLN A 26 -11.12 6.82 5.12
N LEU A 27 -9.91 6.63 5.68
CA LEU A 27 -8.69 7.21 5.10
C LEU A 27 -8.43 6.65 3.70
N CYS A 28 -8.61 5.35 3.47
CA CYS A 28 -8.48 4.74 2.14
C CYS A 28 -9.45 5.37 1.12
N GLU A 29 -10.71 5.56 1.50
CA GLU A 29 -11.71 6.20 0.64
C GLU A 29 -11.30 7.64 0.28
N ARG A 30 -10.90 8.44 1.25
CA ARG A 30 -10.46 9.82 1.00
C ARG A 30 -9.18 9.88 0.16
N SER A 31 -8.24 8.96 0.39
CA SER A 31 -7.05 8.81 -0.43
C SER A 31 -7.39 8.41 -1.88
N PHE A 32 -8.41 7.59 -2.09
CA PHE A 32 -8.91 7.29 -3.43
C PHE A 32 -9.50 8.52 -4.12
N LEU A 33 -10.29 9.31 -3.40
CA LEU A 33 -10.92 10.52 -3.93
C LEU A 33 -9.88 11.58 -4.33
N VAL A 34 -8.82 11.80 -3.53
CA VAL A 34 -7.78 12.78 -3.88
C VAL A 34 -6.96 12.37 -5.11
N MET A 35 -6.67 11.07 -5.29
CA MET A 35 -6.04 10.57 -6.53
C MET A 35 -6.93 10.80 -7.75
N SER A 36 -8.24 10.57 -7.59
CA SER A 36 -9.22 10.79 -8.66
C SER A 36 -9.25 12.27 -9.06
N LYS A 37 -9.28 13.18 -8.09
CA LYS A 37 -9.20 14.63 -8.34
C LYS A 37 -7.89 15.03 -9.03
N ALA A 38 -6.76 14.45 -8.62
CA ALA A 38 -5.46 14.72 -9.25
C ALA A 38 -5.44 14.28 -10.73
N LEU A 39 -6.01 13.11 -11.05
CA LEU A 39 -6.15 12.63 -12.43
C LEU A 39 -7.09 13.52 -13.25
N MET A 40 -8.23 13.94 -12.67
CA MET A 40 -9.19 14.82 -13.33
C MET A 40 -8.68 16.26 -13.53
N ALA A 41 -7.64 16.66 -12.79
CA ALA A 41 -7.00 17.96 -12.96
C ALA A 41 -6.00 18.01 -14.12
N LEU A 42 -5.74 16.89 -14.80
CA LEU A 42 -4.94 16.89 -16.02
C LEU A 42 -5.66 17.68 -17.13
N PRO A 43 -4.93 18.45 -17.95
CA PRO A 43 -5.51 19.14 -19.09
C PRO A 43 -5.97 18.13 -20.16
N GLU A 44 -7.07 18.44 -20.83
CA GLU A 44 -7.50 17.71 -22.03
C GLU A 44 -6.42 17.82 -23.11
N ARG A 45 -5.83 16.69 -23.49
CA ARG A 45 -4.77 16.58 -24.51
C ARG A 45 -4.95 15.31 -25.30
N THR A 46 -4.43 15.28 -26.52
CA THR A 46 -4.30 14.03 -27.25
C THR A 46 -3.19 13.16 -26.63
N ILE A 47 -3.24 11.85 -26.87
CA ILE A 47 -2.19 10.93 -26.43
C ILE A 47 -0.82 11.33 -26.98
N LYS A 48 -0.76 11.89 -28.20
CA LYS A 48 0.48 12.31 -28.85
C LYS A 48 1.12 13.53 -28.19
N ASP A 49 0.30 14.41 -27.62
CA ASP A 49 0.75 15.66 -26.98
C ASP A 49 1.00 15.51 -25.48
N THR A 50 0.78 14.30 -24.94
CA THR A 50 0.99 14.01 -23.52
C THR A 50 2.39 13.44 -23.30
N PRO A 51 3.24 14.06 -22.45
CA PRO A 51 4.55 13.55 -22.13
C PRO A 51 4.51 12.09 -21.68
N GLN A 52 5.49 11.30 -22.10
CA GLN A 52 5.55 9.86 -21.82
C GLN A 52 5.58 9.57 -20.31
N ALA A 53 6.30 10.38 -19.53
CA ALA A 53 6.32 10.32 -18.07
C ALA A 53 4.92 10.50 -17.47
N CYS A 54 4.18 11.51 -17.91
CA CYS A 54 2.79 11.74 -17.48
C CYS A 54 1.89 10.54 -17.79
N ARG A 55 2.01 9.95 -18.99
CA ARG A 55 1.24 8.76 -19.39
C ARG A 55 1.52 7.55 -18.48
N VAL A 56 2.79 7.27 -18.21
CA VAL A 56 3.21 6.15 -17.34
C VAL A 56 2.74 6.41 -15.91
N CYS A 57 3.01 7.59 -15.36
CA CYS A 57 2.62 7.94 -14.00
C CYS A 57 1.10 7.94 -13.81
N ALA A 58 0.32 8.41 -14.79
CA ALA A 58 -1.15 8.36 -14.74
C ALA A 58 -1.66 6.91 -14.76
N GLY A 59 -1.10 6.05 -15.62
CA GLY A 59 -1.46 4.63 -15.67
C GLY A 59 -1.13 3.90 -14.36
N LEU A 60 0.04 4.16 -13.78
CA LEU A 60 0.43 3.62 -12.47
C LEU A 60 -0.46 4.16 -11.35
N LEU A 61 -0.86 5.44 -11.39
CA LEU A 61 -1.74 6.02 -10.37
C LEU A 61 -3.15 5.42 -10.42
N ILE A 62 -3.67 5.13 -11.61
CA ILE A 62 -4.93 4.37 -11.79
C ILE A 62 -4.79 2.95 -11.25
N LYS A 63 -3.66 2.28 -11.49
CA LYS A 63 -3.40 0.96 -10.89
C LYS A 63 -3.40 1.06 -9.36
N ILE A 64 -2.70 2.04 -8.79
CA ILE A 64 -2.64 2.26 -7.33
C ILE A 64 -4.04 2.51 -6.75
N SER A 65 -4.93 3.23 -7.44
CA SER A 65 -6.29 3.46 -6.95
C SER A 65 -7.12 2.17 -6.89
N ASN A 66 -6.98 1.30 -7.87
CA ASN A 66 -7.60 -0.03 -7.87
C ASN A 66 -7.00 -0.96 -6.80
N ASP A 67 -5.67 -0.94 -6.66
CA ASP A 67 -4.97 -1.72 -5.63
C ASP A 67 -5.40 -1.26 -4.22
N LEU A 68 -5.46 0.05 -3.97
CA LEU A 68 -5.92 0.60 -2.68
C LEU A 68 -7.33 0.12 -2.34
N ARG A 69 -8.25 0.16 -3.31
CA ARG A 69 -9.62 -0.31 -3.10
C ARG A 69 -9.64 -1.80 -2.78
N THR A 70 -8.84 -2.59 -3.48
CA THR A 70 -8.74 -4.03 -3.25
C THR A 70 -8.12 -4.35 -1.89
N VAL A 71 -7.07 -3.64 -1.46
CA VAL A 71 -6.48 -3.77 -0.11
C VAL A 71 -7.55 -3.50 0.95
N ALA A 72 -8.34 -2.42 0.81
CA ALA A 72 -9.42 -2.10 1.73
C ALA A 72 -10.49 -3.21 1.82
N LEU A 73 -10.87 -3.78 0.67
CA LEU A 73 -11.84 -4.89 0.63
C LEU A 73 -11.27 -6.16 1.28
N LEU A 74 -10.03 -6.55 0.95
CA LEU A 74 -9.37 -7.72 1.52
C LEU A 74 -9.21 -7.58 3.04
N ALA A 75 -8.76 -6.43 3.51
CA ALA A 75 -8.63 -6.15 4.93
C ALA A 75 -9.97 -6.24 5.67
N LEU A 76 -11.02 -5.60 5.12
CA LEU A 76 -12.38 -5.64 5.68
C LEU A 76 -12.94 -7.06 5.73
N ARG A 77 -12.65 -7.88 4.72
CA ARG A 77 -13.13 -9.27 4.60
C ARG A 77 -12.27 -10.29 5.37
N GLY A 78 -11.28 -9.85 6.13
CA GLY A 78 -10.47 -10.75 6.97
C GLY A 78 -9.37 -11.49 6.22
N TYR A 79 -8.84 -10.92 5.14
CA TYR A 79 -7.74 -11.48 4.34
C TYR A 79 -6.44 -10.66 4.51
N PRO A 80 -5.82 -10.66 5.71
CA PRO A 80 -4.68 -9.80 6.04
C PRO A 80 -3.43 -10.10 5.20
N VAL A 81 -3.15 -11.39 4.93
CA VAL A 81 -1.98 -11.82 4.15
C VAL A 81 -2.06 -11.30 2.72
N GLN A 82 -3.24 -11.41 2.10
CA GLN A 82 -3.51 -10.94 0.76
C GLN A 82 -3.47 -9.41 0.71
N ALA A 83 -4.06 -8.73 1.70
CA ALA A 83 -3.99 -7.28 1.81
C ALA A 83 -2.53 -6.79 1.89
N ALA A 84 -1.71 -7.36 2.78
CA ALA A 84 -0.29 -7.00 2.92
C ALA A 84 0.52 -7.31 1.64
N THR A 85 0.25 -8.45 1.00
CA THR A 85 0.87 -8.83 -0.27
C THR A 85 0.55 -7.80 -1.35
N LEU A 86 -0.71 -7.38 -1.48
CA LEU A 86 -1.08 -6.39 -2.49
C LEU A 86 -0.50 -5.01 -2.16
N THR A 87 -0.47 -4.60 -0.89
CA THR A 87 0.20 -3.36 -0.48
C THR A 87 1.68 -3.35 -0.84
N SER A 88 2.39 -4.49 -0.82
CA SER A 88 3.77 -4.56 -1.31
C SER A 88 3.90 -4.29 -2.83
N SER A 89 2.92 -4.69 -3.64
CA SER A 89 2.88 -4.36 -5.07
C SER A 89 2.52 -2.88 -5.30
N LEU A 90 1.61 -2.35 -4.48
CA LEU A 90 1.27 -0.92 -4.46
C LEU A 90 2.53 -0.09 -4.14
N TYR A 91 3.38 -0.54 -3.21
CA TYR A 91 4.66 0.09 -2.90
C TYR A 91 5.55 0.24 -4.14
N GLU A 92 5.80 -0.86 -4.85
CA GLU A 92 6.64 -0.87 -6.06
C GLU A 92 6.10 0.12 -7.10
N SER A 93 4.77 0.18 -7.26
CA SER A 93 4.12 1.11 -8.18
C SER A 93 4.30 2.57 -7.74
N ALA A 94 4.15 2.86 -6.44
CA ALA A 94 4.27 4.21 -5.89
C ALA A 94 5.71 4.75 -5.99
N VAL A 95 6.72 3.93 -5.65
CA VAL A 95 8.13 4.35 -5.78
C VAL A 95 8.57 4.43 -7.24
N THR A 96 7.95 3.67 -8.15
CA THR A 96 8.18 3.82 -9.59
C THR A 96 7.67 5.17 -10.10
N ILE A 97 6.49 5.63 -9.67
CA ILE A 97 6.00 6.99 -9.97
C ILE A 97 7.01 8.03 -9.47
N GLY A 98 7.50 7.91 -8.24
CA GLY A 98 8.53 8.80 -7.71
C GLY A 98 9.88 8.72 -8.44
N TYR A 99 10.24 7.53 -8.93
CA TYR A 99 11.48 7.31 -9.69
C TYR A 99 11.40 7.84 -11.12
N ILE A 100 10.22 7.84 -11.75
CA ILE A 100 10.04 8.41 -13.09
C ILE A 100 9.82 9.93 -12.98
N ALA A 101 8.91 10.37 -12.11
CA ALA A 101 8.50 11.77 -11.98
C ALA A 101 8.18 12.39 -13.36
N ASP A 102 8.88 13.45 -13.78
CA ASP A 102 8.75 14.11 -15.08
C ASP A 102 9.78 13.66 -16.14
N ASP A 103 10.57 12.62 -15.86
CA ASP A 103 11.64 12.17 -16.75
C ASP A 103 11.11 11.22 -17.86
N ASN A 104 10.97 11.76 -19.07
CA ASN A 104 10.52 10.97 -20.23
C ASN A 104 11.49 9.85 -20.60
N ALA A 105 12.80 10.01 -20.41
CA ALA A 105 13.77 8.97 -20.75
C ALA A 105 13.64 7.78 -19.79
N LEU A 106 13.41 8.03 -18.49
CA LEU A 106 13.09 6.96 -17.54
C LEU A 106 11.74 6.30 -17.83
N ALA A 107 10.74 7.06 -18.26
CA ALA A 107 9.44 6.52 -18.67
C ALA A 107 9.55 5.62 -19.91
N GLU A 108 10.34 6.01 -20.90
CA GLU A 108 10.64 5.19 -22.08
C GLU A 108 11.41 3.92 -21.69
N ALA A 109 12.41 4.04 -20.81
CA ALA A 109 13.15 2.89 -20.31
C ALA A 109 12.25 1.91 -19.54
N TRP A 110 11.28 2.41 -18.76
CA TRP A 110 10.28 1.58 -18.06
C TRP A 110 9.42 0.77 -19.05
N ILE A 111 8.99 1.41 -20.14
CA ILE A 111 8.17 0.75 -21.17
C ILE A 111 9.00 -0.29 -21.94
N ALA A 112 10.22 0.08 -22.35
CA ALA A 112 11.10 -0.78 -23.12
C ALA A 112 11.55 -2.01 -22.34
N HIS A 113 11.72 -1.87 -21.02
CA HIS A 113 12.15 -2.94 -20.13
C HIS A 113 11.28 -4.20 -20.24
N GLY A 114 9.95 -4.06 -20.25
CA GLY A 114 9.04 -5.20 -20.38
C GLY A 114 9.11 -5.91 -21.74
N GLY A 115 9.57 -5.23 -22.79
CA GLY A 115 9.68 -5.79 -24.14
C GLY A 115 11.02 -6.50 -24.42
N GLN A 116 12.08 -6.16 -23.67
CA GLN A 116 13.42 -6.72 -23.89
C GLN A 116 13.64 -8.02 -23.12
N ASP A 117 13.31 -8.02 -21.82
CA ASP A 117 13.43 -9.18 -20.95
C ASP A 117 12.45 -9.07 -19.79
N PRO A 118 11.29 -9.76 -19.84
CA PRO A 118 10.29 -9.70 -18.78
C PRO A 118 10.76 -10.34 -17.46
N LEU A 119 11.89 -11.06 -17.44
CA LEU A 119 12.44 -11.70 -16.23
C LEU A 119 13.40 -10.78 -15.47
N LYS A 120 13.96 -9.78 -16.14
CA LYS A 120 14.81 -8.80 -15.49
C LYS A 120 13.92 -7.82 -14.71
N PRO A 121 14.29 -7.34 -13.52
CA PRO A 121 13.61 -6.21 -12.90
C PRO A 121 14.04 -4.89 -13.58
N PHE A 122 13.15 -3.90 -13.64
CA PHE A 122 13.47 -2.58 -14.19
C PHE A 122 14.64 -1.92 -13.45
N ARG A 123 14.51 -1.80 -12.13
CA ARG A 123 15.50 -1.21 -11.20
C ARG A 123 15.37 -1.86 -9.81
N GLY A 124 16.41 -1.69 -8.99
CA GLY A 124 16.36 -2.12 -7.59
C GLY A 124 15.38 -1.26 -6.79
N VAL A 125 14.53 -1.89 -5.98
CA VAL A 125 13.48 -1.19 -5.21
C VAL A 125 14.08 -0.14 -4.26
N TRP A 126 15.19 -0.45 -3.58
CA TRP A 126 15.89 0.51 -2.71
C TRP A 126 16.31 1.80 -3.44
N GLU A 127 16.88 1.66 -4.64
CA GLU A 127 17.29 2.81 -5.46
C GLU A 127 16.09 3.66 -5.85
N MET A 128 15.00 3.00 -6.28
CA MET A 128 13.76 3.69 -6.62
C MET A 128 13.16 4.43 -5.41
N THR A 129 13.15 3.80 -4.23
CA THR A 129 12.70 4.42 -2.98
C THR A 129 13.52 5.67 -2.65
N LYS A 130 14.86 5.56 -2.69
CA LYS A 130 15.75 6.68 -2.39
C LYS A 130 15.47 7.87 -3.32
N GLN A 131 15.42 7.62 -4.62
CA GLN A 131 15.17 8.68 -5.59
C GLN A 131 13.77 9.28 -5.48
N ALA A 132 12.74 8.46 -5.22
CA ALA A 132 11.37 8.94 -5.00
C ALA A 132 11.30 9.92 -3.80
N VAL A 133 11.97 9.59 -2.70
CA VAL A 133 12.03 10.47 -1.51
C VAL A 133 12.85 11.73 -1.79
N THR A 134 14.01 11.61 -2.46
CA THR A 134 14.86 12.75 -2.80
C THR A 134 14.15 13.75 -3.72
N ARG A 135 13.40 13.28 -4.73
CA ARG A 135 12.69 14.17 -5.66
C ARG A 135 11.58 15.01 -5.02
N LEU A 136 10.99 14.52 -3.94
CA LEU A 136 10.01 15.27 -3.15
C LEU A 136 10.65 16.32 -2.22
N SER A 137 11.99 16.43 -2.21
CA SER A 137 12.73 17.36 -1.34
C SER A 137 12.34 17.23 0.14
N LEU A 138 12.01 16.01 0.59
CA LEU A 138 11.60 15.77 1.96
C LEU A 138 12.80 15.98 2.92
N PRO A 139 12.58 16.57 4.11
CA PRO A 139 13.60 16.62 5.14
C PRO A 139 13.98 15.20 5.57
N ASP A 140 15.23 15.03 6.02
CA ASP A 140 15.77 13.75 6.48
C ASP A 140 15.55 12.61 5.47
N SER A 141 15.77 12.91 4.18
CA SER A 141 15.47 11.99 3.07
C SER A 141 16.08 10.58 3.25
N GLU A 142 17.24 10.46 3.88
CA GLU A 142 17.86 9.18 4.22
C GLU A 142 17.05 8.38 5.24
N VAL A 143 16.68 9.00 6.37
CA VAL A 143 15.84 8.38 7.42
C VAL A 143 14.47 8.00 6.87
N GLN A 144 13.88 8.85 6.02
CA GLN A 144 12.60 8.58 5.37
C GLN A 144 12.70 7.41 4.39
N THR A 145 13.78 7.33 3.62
CA THR A 145 14.06 6.22 2.69
C THR A 145 14.19 4.91 3.44
N GLU A 146 15.00 4.88 4.51
CA GLU A 146 15.21 3.69 5.32
C GLU A 146 13.90 3.23 5.97
N THR A 147 13.16 4.15 6.58
CA THR A 147 11.86 3.86 7.21
C THR A 147 10.88 3.27 6.19
N LEU A 148 10.77 3.89 5.01
CA LEU A 148 9.85 3.46 3.98
C LEU A 148 10.24 2.09 3.41
N TYR A 149 11.53 1.84 3.18
CA TYR A 149 12.00 0.54 2.70
C TYR A 149 11.86 -0.56 3.74
N ARG A 150 12.06 -0.26 5.02
CA ARG A 150 11.87 -1.20 6.11
C ARG A 150 10.40 -1.66 6.22
N HIS A 151 9.44 -0.78 5.99
CA HIS A 151 8.03 -1.20 5.94
C HIS A 151 7.74 -2.06 4.70
N TYR A 152 8.39 -1.76 3.56
CA TYR A 152 8.31 -2.62 2.38
C TYR A 152 8.84 -4.03 2.65
N THR A 153 10.01 -4.16 3.29
CA THR A 153 10.56 -5.49 3.60
C THR A 153 9.67 -6.27 4.56
N GLN A 154 8.98 -5.61 5.48
CA GLN A 154 7.94 -6.23 6.32
C GLN A 154 6.74 -6.70 5.48
N LEU A 155 6.18 -5.87 4.59
CA LEU A 155 5.09 -6.28 3.68
C LEU A 155 5.50 -7.48 2.81
N CYS A 156 6.77 -7.53 2.39
CA CYS A 156 7.32 -8.64 1.61
C CYS A 156 7.34 -9.97 2.38
N TRP A 157 7.24 -9.97 3.72
CA TRP A 157 7.05 -11.20 4.48
C TRP A 157 5.76 -11.91 4.10
N ALA A 158 4.68 -11.15 3.83
CA ALA A 158 3.44 -11.71 3.32
C ALA A 158 3.61 -12.23 1.88
N LYS A 159 4.17 -11.38 0.99
CA LYS A 159 4.38 -11.71 -0.43
C LYS A 159 5.23 -12.96 -0.66
N HIS A 160 6.27 -13.15 0.15
CA HIS A 160 7.20 -14.28 0.02
C HIS A 160 6.92 -15.43 0.98
N GLY A 161 5.80 -15.40 1.70
CA GLY A 161 5.39 -16.50 2.58
C GLY A 161 6.38 -16.76 3.73
N ASN A 162 6.87 -15.70 4.37
CA ASN A 162 7.71 -15.83 5.56
C ASN A 162 7.01 -16.73 6.59
N SER A 163 7.68 -17.79 7.03
CA SER A 163 7.06 -18.82 7.85
C SER A 163 6.57 -18.29 9.21
N ALA A 164 7.32 -17.42 9.87
CA ALA A 164 6.91 -16.83 11.14
C ALA A 164 5.64 -15.98 10.98
N PHE A 165 5.57 -15.19 9.90
CA PHE A 165 4.38 -14.43 9.57
C PHE A 165 3.19 -15.35 9.25
N LEU A 166 3.36 -16.34 8.38
CA LEU A 166 2.27 -17.24 8.01
C LEU A 166 1.76 -18.05 9.20
N LEU A 167 2.63 -18.50 10.10
CA LEU A 167 2.23 -19.24 11.29
C LEU A 167 1.30 -18.42 12.20
N ASP A 168 1.57 -17.12 12.36
CA ASP A 168 0.73 -16.18 13.14
C ASP A 168 -0.64 -15.94 12.49
N GLN A 169 -0.71 -16.01 11.16
CA GLN A 169 -1.90 -15.63 10.39
C GLN A 169 -2.80 -16.81 10.03
N THR A 170 -2.24 -18.02 9.90
CA THR A 170 -2.95 -19.19 9.37
C THR A 170 -3.27 -20.25 10.42
N PHE A 171 -2.59 -20.25 11.56
CA PHE A 171 -2.80 -21.26 12.61
C PHE A 171 -3.32 -20.63 13.90
N GLN A 172 -4.34 -21.27 14.48
CA GLN A 172 -4.88 -20.92 15.80
C GLN A 172 -4.65 -22.07 16.78
N ARG A 173 -4.27 -21.73 18.02
CA ARG A 173 -4.18 -22.72 19.09
C ARG A 173 -5.58 -23.00 19.63
N ILE A 174 -5.96 -24.27 19.67
CA ILE A 174 -7.23 -24.74 20.24
C ILE A 174 -6.95 -25.70 21.40
N ALA A 175 -7.97 -26.04 22.19
CA ALA A 175 -7.80 -26.95 23.33
C ALA A 175 -7.31 -28.33 22.85
N GLY A 176 -6.02 -28.62 23.09
CA GLY A 176 -5.38 -29.87 22.72
C GLY A 176 -4.76 -29.93 21.33
N GLY A 177 -4.67 -28.82 20.58
CA GLY A 177 -4.08 -28.85 19.25
C GLY A 177 -3.91 -27.49 18.55
N VAL A 178 -3.71 -27.57 17.24
CA VAL A 178 -3.58 -26.42 16.34
C VAL A 178 -4.54 -26.63 15.17
N GLU A 179 -5.29 -25.60 14.82
CA GLU A 179 -6.19 -25.58 13.67
C GLU A 179 -5.63 -24.62 12.61
N GLY A 180 -5.54 -25.09 11.36
CA GLY A 180 -5.19 -24.25 10.22
C GLY A 180 -6.45 -23.70 9.55
N SER A 181 -6.46 -22.41 9.23
CA SER A 181 -7.53 -21.76 8.48
C SER A 181 -6.99 -21.12 7.21
N ASN A 182 -7.75 -21.27 6.12
CA ASN A 182 -7.53 -20.63 4.83
C ASN A 182 -8.60 -19.57 4.50
N GLY A 183 -9.52 -19.30 5.43
CA GLY A 183 -10.63 -18.36 5.27
C GLY A 183 -10.40 -17.02 5.98
N PRO A 184 -11.45 -16.17 6.02
CA PRO A 184 -11.44 -14.92 6.78
C PRO A 184 -10.99 -15.11 8.23
N SER A 185 -10.12 -14.21 8.70
CA SER A 185 -9.68 -14.20 10.10
C SER A 185 -10.00 -12.86 10.76
N THR A 186 -10.62 -12.94 11.94
CA THR A 186 -10.92 -11.79 12.80
C THR A 186 -10.02 -11.75 14.04
N SER A 187 -8.95 -12.55 14.07
CA SER A 187 -8.01 -12.59 15.19
C SER A 187 -7.29 -11.25 15.37
N ASP A 188 -6.71 -11.00 16.54
CA ASP A 188 -5.93 -9.78 16.77
C ASP A 188 -4.70 -9.71 15.85
N ALA A 189 -4.10 -10.86 15.54
CA ALA A 189 -3.01 -10.97 14.56
C ALA A 189 -3.46 -10.53 13.17
N ALA A 190 -4.65 -10.95 12.73
CA ALA A 190 -5.23 -10.53 11.45
C ALA A 190 -5.57 -9.03 11.44
N LEU A 191 -6.15 -8.51 12.53
CA LEU A 191 -6.47 -7.09 12.66
C LEU A 191 -5.22 -6.20 12.61
N ARG A 192 -4.12 -6.61 13.27
CA ARG A 192 -2.84 -5.88 13.21
C ARG A 192 -2.25 -5.87 11.81
N ALA A 193 -2.24 -7.01 11.13
CA ALA A 193 -1.71 -7.12 9.77
C ALA A 193 -2.58 -6.34 8.75
N SER A 194 -3.90 -6.45 8.83
CA SER A 194 -4.85 -5.67 8.03
C SER A 194 -4.70 -4.17 8.26
N SER A 195 -4.62 -3.74 9.52
CA SER A 195 -4.36 -2.35 9.88
C SER A 195 -3.06 -1.87 9.23
N PHE A 196 -1.93 -2.55 9.48
CA PHE A 196 -0.64 -2.18 8.90
C PHE A 196 -0.67 -2.09 7.37
N ALA A 197 -1.32 -3.05 6.69
CA ALA A 197 -1.48 -3.04 5.24
C ALA A 197 -2.23 -1.79 4.74
N LEU A 198 -3.31 -1.38 5.43
CA LEU A 198 -4.06 -0.17 5.11
C LEU A 198 -3.24 1.10 5.40
N GLU A 199 -2.55 1.14 6.54
CA GLU A 199 -1.71 2.28 6.91
C GLU A 199 -0.62 2.54 5.87
N GLN A 200 0.08 1.49 5.45
CA GLN A 200 1.12 1.61 4.43
C GLN A 200 0.52 1.90 3.05
N ALA A 201 -0.61 1.31 2.67
CA ALA A 201 -1.27 1.61 1.39
C ALA A 201 -1.61 3.10 1.29
N VAL A 202 -2.23 3.66 2.34
CA VAL A 202 -2.55 5.09 2.42
C VAL A 202 -1.28 5.96 2.37
N ARG A 203 -0.21 5.59 3.09
CA ARG A 203 1.08 6.31 3.03
C ARG A 203 1.66 6.34 1.61
N LEU A 204 1.59 5.24 0.88
CA LEU A 204 2.13 5.10 -0.47
C LEU A 204 1.33 5.86 -1.51
N VAL A 205 0.01 5.91 -1.34
CA VAL A 205 -0.87 6.77 -2.14
C VAL A 205 -0.47 8.24 -2.00
N PHE A 206 -0.14 8.70 -0.79
CA PHE A 206 0.32 10.08 -0.61
C PHE A 206 1.64 10.36 -1.31
N LEU A 207 2.59 9.43 -1.23
CA LEU A 207 3.87 9.54 -1.95
C LEU A 207 3.62 9.69 -3.45
N ALA A 208 2.85 8.77 -4.04
CA ALA A 208 2.53 8.77 -5.46
C ALA A 208 1.77 10.02 -5.89
N CYS A 209 0.74 10.41 -5.12
CA CYS A 209 -0.10 11.56 -5.42
C CYS A 209 0.68 12.88 -5.30
N ALA A 210 1.55 13.02 -4.30
CA ALA A 210 2.39 14.22 -4.14
C ALA A 210 3.31 14.42 -5.34
N VAL A 211 4.01 13.36 -5.78
CA VAL A 211 4.87 13.40 -6.97
C VAL A 211 4.02 13.75 -8.21
N PHE A 212 2.89 13.08 -8.38
CA PHE A 212 2.03 13.30 -9.54
C PHE A 212 1.50 14.73 -9.63
N VAL A 213 1.02 15.28 -8.51
CA VAL A 213 0.52 16.66 -8.44
C VAL A 213 1.65 17.65 -8.71
N GLN A 214 2.83 17.44 -8.13
CA GLN A 214 3.99 18.32 -8.31
C GLN A 214 4.44 18.42 -9.77
N HIS A 215 4.50 17.28 -10.48
CA HIS A 215 5.15 17.19 -11.78
C HIS A 215 4.20 17.18 -12.99
N HIS A 216 2.93 16.81 -12.82
CA HIS A 216 2.01 16.60 -13.96
C HIS A 216 0.75 17.46 -13.92
N VAL A 217 0.30 17.88 -12.73
CA VAL A 217 -0.90 18.72 -12.61
C VAL A 217 -0.54 20.20 -12.89
N PRO A 218 -1.33 20.94 -13.69
CA PRO A 218 -1.10 22.37 -13.92
C PRO A 218 -1.02 23.18 -12.63
N ARG A 219 -0.08 24.12 -12.54
CA ARG A 219 0.16 24.94 -11.33
C ARG A 219 -1.09 25.64 -10.80
N SER A 220 -2.02 26.03 -11.67
CA SER A 220 -3.30 26.65 -11.26
C SER A 220 -4.22 25.70 -10.49
N ALA A 221 -4.12 24.39 -10.69
CA ALA A 221 -4.93 23.37 -10.02
C ALA A 221 -4.23 22.72 -8.82
N GLN A 222 -2.92 22.93 -8.64
CA GLN A 222 -2.15 22.32 -7.55
C GLN A 222 -2.56 22.77 -6.14
N PRO A 223 -2.80 24.06 -5.83
CA PRO A 223 -3.02 24.51 -4.45
C PRO A 223 -4.13 23.78 -3.68
N PRO A 224 -5.36 23.61 -4.22
CA PRO A 224 -6.40 22.88 -3.49
C PRO A 224 -6.07 21.39 -3.30
N LEU A 225 -5.40 20.76 -4.27
CA LEU A 225 -4.99 19.36 -4.17
C LEU A 225 -3.88 19.17 -3.13
N VAL A 226 -2.90 20.06 -3.10
CA VAL A 226 -1.81 20.05 -2.10
C VAL A 226 -2.38 20.26 -0.70
N ALA A 227 -3.31 21.20 -0.53
CA ALA A 227 -3.99 21.41 0.75
C ALA A 227 -4.71 20.14 1.21
N GLU A 228 -5.49 19.48 0.34
CA GLU A 228 -6.20 18.25 0.66
C GLU A 228 -5.24 17.08 0.98
N VAL A 229 -4.17 16.90 0.19
CA VAL A 229 -3.11 15.92 0.45
C VAL A 229 -2.48 16.14 1.83
N ASN A 230 -2.16 17.40 2.17
CA ASN A 230 -1.57 17.75 3.46
C ASN A 230 -2.53 17.51 4.63
N THR A 231 -3.82 17.85 4.46
CA THR A 231 -4.84 17.60 5.49
C THR A 231 -4.97 16.11 5.78
N ILE A 232 -5.14 15.27 4.75
CA ILE A 232 -5.28 13.83 4.99
C ILE A 232 -3.95 13.24 5.50
N GLY A 233 -2.80 13.75 5.04
CA GLY A 233 -1.48 13.36 5.56
C GLY A 233 -1.29 13.68 7.05
N ALA A 234 -1.77 14.83 7.50
CA ALA A 234 -1.71 15.23 8.91
C ALA A 234 -2.67 14.39 9.78
N GLU A 235 -3.87 14.12 9.29
CA GLU A 235 -4.82 13.24 9.97
C GLU A 235 -4.30 11.80 10.08
N ARG A 236 -3.74 11.27 8.99
CA ARG A 236 -3.03 9.98 8.97
C ARG A 236 -1.95 9.95 10.05
N GLN A 237 -1.14 10.99 10.15
CA GLN A 237 -0.06 11.06 11.13
C GLN A 237 -0.58 11.07 12.57
N ARG A 238 -1.69 11.78 12.83
CA ARG A 238 -2.35 11.79 14.15
C ARG A 238 -2.91 10.41 14.47
N PHE A 239 -3.76 9.89 13.58
CA PHE A 239 -4.45 8.62 13.76
C PHE A 239 -3.47 7.45 13.96
N PHE A 240 -2.40 7.35 13.18
CA PHE A 240 -1.43 6.25 13.36
C PHE A 240 -0.51 6.43 14.57
N ASN A 241 -0.38 7.64 15.11
CA ASN A 241 0.36 7.87 16.35
C ASN A 241 -0.46 7.55 17.61
N THR A 242 -1.78 7.50 17.52
CA THR A 242 -2.68 7.30 18.67
C THR A 242 -3.41 5.96 18.64
N ASP A 243 -3.81 5.50 17.46
CA ASP A 243 -4.81 4.43 17.28
C ASP A 243 -4.32 3.27 16.39
N SER A 244 -3.03 3.23 16.05
CA SER A 244 -2.47 2.04 15.42
C SER A 244 -2.64 0.89 16.40
N ILE A 245 -3.07 -0.29 15.95
CA ILE A 245 -3.42 -1.47 16.80
C ILE A 245 -2.15 -2.13 17.39
N ASP A 246 -1.15 -1.29 17.69
CA ASP A 246 0.15 -1.46 18.32
C ASP A 246 1.20 -2.29 17.57
N ARG A 247 1.30 -1.93 16.29
CA ARG A 247 2.49 -1.94 15.41
C ARG A 247 3.27 -3.25 15.31
N TRP A 248 2.87 -4.00 14.29
CA TRP A 248 3.56 -5.15 13.73
C TRP A 248 5.07 -4.90 13.48
N ALA A 249 5.87 -5.87 13.94
CA ALA A 249 7.28 -6.12 13.61
C ALA A 249 8.39 -5.26 14.26
N PHE A 250 8.17 -4.61 15.42
CA PHE A 250 9.28 -4.14 16.29
C PHE A 250 9.28 -4.64 17.73
N GLU A 251 8.29 -5.44 18.13
CA GLU A 251 8.51 -6.40 19.22
C GLU A 251 8.83 -7.76 18.59
N PRO A 252 9.87 -8.48 19.06
CA PRO A 252 10.13 -9.85 18.66
C PRO A 252 9.01 -10.73 19.22
N VAL A 253 7.87 -10.78 18.54
CA VAL A 253 6.74 -11.66 18.89
C VAL A 253 7.18 -13.14 18.88
N PHE A 254 8.26 -13.45 18.17
CA PHE A 254 8.90 -14.76 18.17
C PHE A 254 10.21 -14.77 18.93
N SER A 255 10.12 -14.80 20.26
CA SER A 255 11.07 -15.65 20.98
C SER A 255 10.71 -17.10 20.60
N VAL A 256 11.54 -17.70 19.74
CA VAL A 256 11.45 -19.13 19.34
C VAL A 256 11.50 -20.08 20.55
N ARG A 257 11.65 -19.57 21.79
CA ARG A 257 11.68 -20.36 23.02
C ARG A 257 10.34 -21.00 23.43
N HIS A 258 9.21 -20.64 22.80
CA HIS A 258 7.88 -21.15 23.19
C HIS A 258 7.10 -21.88 22.08
N ALA A 259 7.68 -22.04 20.89
CA ALA A 259 7.00 -22.70 19.77
C ALA A 259 7.26 -24.22 19.70
N LEU A 260 8.18 -24.77 20.50
CA LEU A 260 8.58 -26.18 20.47
C LEU A 260 8.77 -26.79 21.88
N ARG A 261 7.86 -26.49 22.81
CA ARG A 261 7.74 -27.22 24.07
C ARG A 261 6.32 -27.72 24.24
#